data_AF-A0AAU9X956-F1
#
_entry.id   AF-A0AAU9X956-F1
#
_cell.length_a   1.000
_cell.length_b   1.000
_cell.length_c   1.000
_cell.angle_alpha   90.00
_cell.angle_beta   90.00
_cell.angle_gamma   90.00
#
_symmetry.space_group_name_H-M   'P 1'
#
loop_
_entity.id
_entity.type
_entity.pdbx_description
1 polymer ?
#
loop_
_entity_poly.entity_id
_entity_poly.type
_entity_poly.pdbx_seq_one_letter_code
_entity_poly.pdbx_strand_id
1 'polypeptide(L)'
;MASFSTLNEDCLCRIISFLDDPDSFHSVALSCKRVQQVINNTRSILHPKLLRAKAEYYIKCYLVEITDDKRDYNEFRNLENLLSNAARLTAAKELLTYAKVVKVWERNGPVAAKLFTWIRNLESRTEEGEPRATCFKEYQSVTLHLSGCDKDLKIDTTYFHDHIGNYDNELSIHVTCGDLDVKSEDFTRYCPDDYEYWEENEVQAAVKPMKPVVELLQKELGETVPPITNNFFIWLCYFFPHQYTLTVEHKLRFKDLSRNEKPTSGHVQSAIDLFHQNLQAETKLKNLVSEWNNPDSNLPSLIAETMAVLIQRSETKFLEKLQRDANGFYEIASDLKQKPLPKPLVQDLLLRTELEFSDYSPGTVADKFVESRASFRFSGGKVVKAWGGMRGDGASYPTWDELELKVTLPDGKELKLNSDGTYRRKTIQVEMLSPVTELFQKGANKCMEGEGRIPKLDDRFTAYYLLHALNFGGEEETFLGKDDKNVSCSQSSEEGSYEGSEEEQSEEEHSDEQ
;
A
#
# COMPACT_ATOMS: atom_id res chain seq x y z
N MET A 1 14.02 -7.36 -42.46
CA MET A 1 13.56 -7.12 -41.07
C MET A 1 14.77 -7.11 -40.17
N ALA A 2 15.04 -6.00 -39.48
CA ALA A 2 16.07 -5.97 -38.45
C ALA A 2 15.52 -6.69 -37.20
N SER A 3 16.25 -7.65 -36.67
CA SER A 3 15.87 -8.35 -35.45
C SER A 3 16.14 -7.46 -34.24
N PHE A 4 15.29 -7.53 -33.21
CA PHE A 4 15.59 -6.93 -31.89
C PHE A 4 16.96 -7.38 -31.36
N SER A 5 17.41 -8.58 -31.76
CA SER A 5 18.71 -9.13 -31.38
C SER A 5 19.92 -8.44 -32.03
N THR A 6 19.75 -7.51 -32.99
CA THR A 6 20.86 -6.80 -33.67
C THR A 6 21.00 -5.33 -33.26
N LEU A 7 20.12 -4.82 -32.40
CA LEU A 7 20.17 -3.42 -31.93
C LEU A 7 21.22 -3.24 -30.83
N ASN A 8 21.84 -2.06 -30.75
CA ASN A 8 22.73 -1.70 -29.64
C ASN A 8 21.90 -1.27 -28.41
N GLU A 9 22.53 -1.22 -27.23
CA GLU A 9 21.83 -0.93 -25.96
C GLU A 9 21.16 0.45 -25.96
N ASP A 10 21.78 1.47 -26.54
CA ASP A 10 21.20 2.82 -26.61
C ASP A 10 19.94 2.88 -27.49
N CYS A 11 19.94 2.20 -28.64
CA CYS A 11 18.77 2.09 -29.49
C CYS A 11 17.68 1.25 -28.83
N LEU A 12 18.05 0.17 -28.12
CA LEU A 12 17.09 -0.63 -27.36
C LEU A 12 16.48 0.19 -26.22
N CYS A 13 17.28 0.94 -25.46
CA CYS A 13 16.84 1.86 -24.41
C CYS A 13 15.84 2.87 -24.98
N ARG A 14 16.14 3.47 -26.14
CA ARG A 14 15.24 4.41 -26.80
C ARG A 14 13.95 3.74 -27.26
N ILE A 15 14.01 2.57 -27.88
CA ILE A 15 12.81 1.83 -28.33
C ILE A 15 11.95 1.42 -27.14
N ILE A 16 12.54 0.87 -26.07
CA ILE A 16 11.84 0.55 -24.82
C ILE A 16 11.28 1.82 -24.17
N SER A 17 11.96 2.97 -24.29
CA SER A 17 11.45 4.25 -23.81
C SER A 17 10.27 4.81 -24.62
N PHE A 18 10.00 4.27 -25.81
CA PHE A 18 8.79 4.54 -26.60
C PHE A 18 7.68 3.49 -26.37
N LEU A 19 7.93 2.44 -25.58
CA LEU A 19 6.91 1.49 -25.14
C LEU A 19 6.19 2.08 -23.91
N ASP A 20 5.24 2.96 -24.19
CA ASP A 20 4.48 3.69 -23.17
C ASP A 20 3.31 2.90 -22.57
N ASP A 21 3.01 1.73 -23.13
CA ASP A 21 1.97 0.84 -22.63
C ASP A 21 2.57 -0.38 -21.89
N PRO A 22 2.09 -0.65 -20.67
CA PRO A 22 2.50 -1.81 -19.88
C PRO A 22 2.38 -3.17 -20.60
N ASP A 23 1.46 -3.30 -21.57
CA ASP A 23 1.21 -4.55 -22.31
C ASP A 23 2.33 -4.87 -23.31
N SER A 24 2.79 -3.88 -24.06
CA SER A 24 3.92 -3.99 -24.97
C SER A 24 5.22 -4.12 -24.20
N PHE A 25 5.38 -3.40 -23.09
CA PHE A 25 6.55 -3.56 -22.22
C PHE A 25 6.66 -4.98 -21.65
N HIS A 26 5.59 -5.52 -21.08
CA HIS A 26 5.58 -6.86 -20.49
C HIS A 26 5.73 -7.95 -21.55
N SER A 27 5.06 -7.81 -22.70
CA SER A 27 5.22 -8.73 -23.83
C SER A 27 6.67 -8.73 -24.35
N VAL A 28 7.30 -7.57 -24.43
CA VAL A 28 8.70 -7.43 -24.87
C VAL A 28 9.69 -7.93 -23.81
N ALA A 29 9.41 -7.70 -22.52
CA ALA A 29 10.19 -8.22 -21.39
C ALA A 29 10.14 -9.76 -21.30
N LEU A 30 8.95 -10.35 -21.43
CA LEU A 30 8.76 -11.81 -21.41
C LEU A 30 9.29 -12.51 -22.67
N SER A 31 9.35 -11.82 -23.80
CA SER A 31 9.71 -12.44 -25.09
C SER A 31 11.16 -12.18 -25.52
N CYS A 32 11.91 -11.29 -24.86
CA CYS A 32 13.26 -10.91 -25.28
C CYS A 32 14.27 -10.84 -24.12
N LYS A 33 15.16 -11.84 -24.00
CA LYS A 33 16.24 -11.88 -23.00
C LYS A 33 17.15 -10.62 -23.00
N ARG A 34 17.35 -9.94 -24.14
CA ARG A 34 18.15 -8.69 -24.22
C ARG A 34 17.43 -7.47 -23.63
N VAL A 35 16.10 -7.44 -23.64
CA VAL A 35 15.33 -6.37 -22.98
C VAL A 35 15.50 -6.45 -21.48
N GLN A 36 15.56 -7.66 -20.93
CA GLN A 36 15.85 -7.89 -19.51
C GLN A 36 17.26 -7.40 -19.14
N GLN A 37 18.26 -7.58 -20.02
CA GLN A 37 19.61 -7.02 -19.84
C GLN A 37 19.63 -5.47 -19.85
N VAL A 38 18.81 -4.84 -20.69
CA VAL A 38 18.68 -3.37 -20.75
C VAL A 38 17.84 -2.81 -19.60
N ILE A 39 16.88 -3.57 -19.10
CA ILE A 39 16.17 -3.28 -17.85
C ILE A 39 17.15 -3.25 -16.66
N ASN A 40 18.18 -4.08 -16.68
CA ASN A 40 19.20 -4.11 -15.64
C ASN A 40 20.27 -3.01 -15.80
N ASN A 41 20.27 -2.23 -16.89
CA ASN A 41 21.21 -1.12 -17.09
C ASN A 41 20.65 0.18 -16.50
N THR A 42 21.32 0.69 -15.47
CA THR A 42 20.92 1.84 -14.63
C THR A 42 21.22 3.22 -15.24
N ARG A 43 21.90 3.28 -16.39
CA ARG A 43 22.39 4.56 -16.96
C ARG A 43 21.41 5.29 -17.89
N SER A 44 20.31 4.67 -18.31
CA SER A 44 19.36 5.34 -19.21
C SER A 44 18.32 6.14 -18.41
N ILE A 45 17.96 7.32 -18.92
CA ILE A 45 16.83 8.11 -18.42
C ILE A 45 15.56 7.31 -18.76
N LEU A 46 15.17 6.41 -17.85
CA LEU A 46 14.01 5.55 -18.02
C LEU A 46 12.76 6.44 -18.00
N HIS A 47 11.83 6.25 -18.93
CA HIS A 47 10.51 6.87 -18.86
C HIS A 47 9.84 6.53 -17.50
N PRO A 48 9.10 7.44 -16.82
CA PRO A 48 8.54 7.14 -15.50
C PRO A 48 7.73 5.84 -15.43
N LYS A 49 6.93 5.52 -16.45
CA LYS A 49 6.18 4.26 -16.51
C LYS A 49 7.07 3.02 -16.48
N LEU A 50 8.22 3.09 -17.14
CA LEU A 50 9.21 2.01 -17.17
C LEU A 50 9.88 1.84 -15.81
N LEU A 51 10.22 2.94 -15.14
CA LEU A 51 10.80 2.91 -13.81
C LEU A 51 9.82 2.30 -12.79
N ARG A 52 8.53 2.64 -12.91
CA ARG A 52 7.44 2.06 -12.11
C ARG A 52 7.30 0.55 -12.32
N ALA A 53 7.25 0.11 -13.58
CA ALA A 53 7.17 -1.31 -13.92
C ALA A 53 8.39 -2.10 -13.44
N LYS A 54 9.60 -1.50 -13.52
CA LYS A 54 10.83 -2.13 -12.98
C LYS A 54 10.79 -2.28 -11.47
N ALA A 55 10.35 -1.25 -10.75
CA ALA A 55 10.23 -1.30 -9.30
C ALA A 55 9.31 -2.43 -8.85
N GLU A 56 8.11 -2.48 -9.42
CA GLU A 56 7.12 -3.51 -9.12
C GLU A 56 7.64 -4.92 -9.48
N TYR A 57 8.31 -5.06 -10.64
CA TYR A 57 8.93 -6.31 -11.05
C TYR A 57 9.96 -6.82 -10.03
N TYR A 58 10.91 -5.99 -9.62
CA TYR A 58 11.95 -6.42 -8.67
C TYR A 58 11.38 -6.72 -7.29
N ILE A 59 10.39 -5.93 -6.84
CA ILE A 59 9.70 -6.18 -5.57
C ILE A 59 8.98 -7.52 -5.61
N LYS A 60 8.20 -7.82 -6.65
CA LYS A 60 7.52 -9.12 -6.79
C LYS A 60 8.51 -10.28 -6.80
N CYS A 61 9.63 -10.13 -7.51
CA CYS A 61 10.67 -11.17 -7.52
C CYS A 61 11.29 -11.35 -6.12
N TYR A 62 11.55 -10.25 -5.42
CA TYR A 62 12.11 -10.28 -4.07
C TYR A 62 11.14 -10.90 -3.06
N LEU A 63 9.84 -10.58 -3.12
CA LEU A 63 8.81 -11.19 -2.28
C LEU A 63 8.77 -12.72 -2.42
N VAL A 64 8.94 -13.24 -3.64
CA VAL A 64 9.03 -14.69 -3.88
C VAL A 64 10.37 -15.27 -3.39
N GLU A 65 11.44 -14.48 -3.32
CA GLU A 65 12.73 -14.91 -2.77
C GLU A 65 12.69 -15.05 -1.24
N ILE A 66 12.16 -14.03 -0.56
CA ILE A 66 12.15 -13.97 0.90
C ILE A 66 11.14 -14.92 1.53
N THR A 67 10.06 -15.20 0.80
CA THR A 67 9.05 -16.16 1.25
C THR A 67 9.63 -17.56 1.39
N ASP A 68 10.75 -17.93 0.75
CA ASP A 68 11.39 -19.25 0.89
C ASP A 68 11.98 -19.52 2.29
N ASP A 69 12.44 -18.50 3.02
CA ASP A 69 13.18 -18.66 4.30
C ASP A 69 12.28 -18.58 5.54
N LYS A 70 12.71 -19.19 6.67
CA LYS A 70 12.03 -19.10 7.98
C LYS A 70 12.11 -17.69 8.61
N ARG A 71 12.85 -16.76 8.00
CA ARG A 71 13.02 -15.36 8.44
C ARG A 71 12.21 -14.35 7.62
N ASP A 72 11.35 -14.85 6.73
CA ASP A 72 10.55 -14.11 5.74
C ASP A 72 9.98 -12.78 6.25
N TYR A 73 9.30 -12.79 7.41
CA TYR A 73 8.64 -11.61 7.93
C TYR A 73 9.58 -10.42 8.24
N ASN A 74 10.81 -10.67 8.71
CA ASN A 74 11.75 -9.59 9.00
C ASN A 74 12.28 -8.95 7.71
N GLU A 75 12.47 -9.73 6.66
CA GLU A 75 12.92 -9.22 5.36
C GLU A 75 11.82 -8.42 4.67
N PHE A 76 10.58 -8.91 4.74
CA PHE A 76 9.41 -8.17 4.28
C PHE A 76 9.26 -6.84 5.04
N ARG A 77 9.43 -6.84 6.37
CA ARG A 77 9.39 -5.63 7.19
C ARG A 77 10.44 -4.60 6.78
N ASN A 78 11.63 -5.04 6.35
CA ASN A 78 12.65 -4.14 5.83
C ASN A 78 12.25 -3.51 4.49
N LEU A 79 11.67 -4.29 3.57
CA LEU A 79 11.07 -3.78 2.33
C LEU A 79 9.98 -2.75 2.63
N GLU A 80 9.04 -3.09 3.50
CA GLU A 80 7.94 -2.22 3.90
C GLU A 80 8.45 -0.90 4.47
N ASN A 81 9.43 -0.97 5.39
CA ASN A 81 10.07 0.22 5.94
C ASN A 81 10.80 1.04 4.87
N LEU A 82 11.43 0.41 3.87
CA LEU A 82 12.06 1.12 2.77
C LEU A 82 11.01 1.89 1.96
N LEU A 83 9.93 1.22 1.54
CA LEU A 83 8.86 1.81 0.74
C LEU A 83 8.16 2.94 1.49
N SER A 84 7.83 2.72 2.76
CA SER A 84 7.24 3.74 3.64
C SER A 84 8.15 4.96 3.80
N ASN A 85 9.45 4.76 4.06
CA ASN A 85 10.39 5.88 4.17
C ASN A 85 10.59 6.62 2.84
N ALA A 86 10.59 5.90 1.71
CA ALA A 86 10.67 6.48 0.37
C ALA A 86 9.46 7.37 0.08
N ALA A 87 8.24 6.86 0.28
CA ALA A 87 6.99 7.60 0.09
C ALA A 87 6.92 8.83 1.02
N ARG A 88 7.27 8.65 2.30
CA ARG A 88 7.33 9.74 3.28
C ARG A 88 8.35 10.80 2.90
N LEU A 89 9.53 10.42 2.42
CA LEU A 89 10.55 11.38 1.99
C LEU A 89 10.07 12.22 0.79
N THR A 90 9.45 11.59 -0.21
CA THR A 90 8.91 12.33 -1.37
C THR A 90 7.76 13.25 -0.97
N ALA A 91 6.84 12.75 -0.14
CA ALA A 91 5.74 13.57 0.39
C ALA A 91 6.27 14.75 1.22
N ALA A 92 7.28 14.51 2.06
CA ALA A 92 7.91 15.54 2.86
C ALA A 92 8.65 16.58 2.00
N LYS A 93 9.35 16.18 0.92
CA LYS A 93 9.97 17.15 -0.01
C LYS A 93 8.93 18.07 -0.64
N GLU A 94 7.73 17.56 -0.90
CA GLU A 94 6.61 18.35 -1.40
C GLU A 94 5.89 19.14 -0.31
N LEU A 95 6.10 18.88 0.98
CA LEU A 95 5.39 19.49 2.11
C LEU A 95 5.50 21.01 2.09
N LEU A 96 6.71 21.55 2.20
CA LEU A 96 6.95 22.98 2.30
C LEU A 96 7.50 23.54 0.98
N THR A 97 6.64 24.21 0.24
CA THR A 97 6.98 24.91 -1.01
C THR A 97 6.37 26.31 -1.02
N TYR A 98 6.95 27.23 -1.79
CA TYR A 98 6.40 28.59 -1.94
C TYR A 98 4.91 28.57 -2.31
N ALA A 99 4.52 27.73 -3.28
CA ALA A 99 3.13 27.60 -3.71
C ALA A 99 2.21 27.13 -2.57
N LYS A 100 2.66 26.19 -1.74
CA LYS A 100 1.89 25.73 -0.57
C LYS A 100 1.82 26.79 0.53
N VAL A 101 2.89 27.54 0.78
CA VAL A 101 2.86 28.66 1.75
C VAL A 101 1.83 29.71 1.32
N VAL A 102 1.82 30.09 0.04
CA VAL A 102 0.82 31.01 -0.52
C VAL A 102 -0.60 30.45 -0.39
N LYS A 103 -0.79 29.16 -0.69
CA LYS A 103 -2.09 28.50 -0.55
C LYS A 103 -2.58 28.50 0.90
N VAL A 104 -1.70 28.25 1.87
CA VAL A 104 -2.05 28.33 3.30
C VAL A 104 -2.38 29.77 3.69
N TRP A 105 -1.65 30.76 3.18
CA TRP A 105 -1.94 32.17 3.41
C TRP A 105 -3.33 32.56 2.90
N GLU A 106 -3.67 32.15 1.68
CA GLU A 106 -4.97 32.43 1.05
C GLU A 106 -6.12 31.75 1.81
N ARG A 107 -5.92 30.51 2.26
CA ARG A 107 -6.94 29.72 2.95
C ARG A 107 -7.11 30.11 4.41
N ASN A 108 -6.02 30.17 5.16
CA ASN A 108 -6.02 30.19 6.63
C ASN A 108 -5.41 31.47 7.22
N GLY A 109 -4.91 32.37 6.38
CA GLY A 109 -4.41 33.68 6.78
C GLY A 109 -2.91 33.71 7.09
N PRO A 110 -2.38 34.92 7.39
CA PRO A 110 -0.94 35.17 7.49
C PRO A 110 -0.28 34.46 8.68
N VAL A 111 -0.97 34.30 9.80
CA VAL A 111 -0.43 33.61 10.99
C VAL A 111 -0.27 32.11 10.71
N ALA A 112 -1.26 31.47 10.11
CA ALA A 112 -1.16 30.06 9.70
C ALA A 112 -0.05 29.84 8.68
N ALA A 113 0.10 30.74 7.70
CA ALA A 113 1.19 30.69 6.73
C ALA A 113 2.56 30.86 7.40
N LYS A 114 2.67 31.71 8.43
CA LYS A 114 3.91 31.86 9.19
C LYS A 114 4.25 30.58 9.96
N LEU A 115 3.29 29.99 10.66
CA LEU A 115 3.46 28.68 11.32
C LEU A 115 3.88 27.59 10.32
N PHE A 116 3.31 27.62 9.10
CA PHE A 116 3.68 26.68 8.03
C PHE A 116 5.16 26.76 7.65
N THR A 117 5.77 27.95 7.71
CA THR A 117 7.23 28.11 7.50
C THR A 117 8.08 27.58 8.66
N TRP A 118 7.48 27.26 9.81
CA TRP A 118 8.21 26.71 10.96
C TRP A 118 8.28 25.19 10.95
N ILE A 119 7.55 24.52 10.07
CA ILE A 119 7.54 23.06 10.02
C ILE A 119 8.96 22.53 9.78
N ARG A 120 9.38 21.59 10.62
CA ARG A 120 10.58 20.76 10.46
C ARG A 120 10.27 19.33 10.07
N ASN A 121 9.17 18.78 10.61
CA ASN A 121 8.78 17.42 10.33
C ASN A 121 7.25 17.30 10.40
N LEU A 122 6.71 16.39 9.61
CA LEU A 122 5.33 15.95 9.67
C LEU A 122 5.32 14.43 9.50
N GLU A 123 4.74 13.74 10.46
CA GLU A 123 4.53 12.31 10.41
C GLU A 123 3.05 12.03 10.67
N SER A 124 2.48 11.11 9.91
CA SER A 124 1.12 10.62 10.11
C SER A 124 1.11 9.11 9.91
N ARG A 125 0.36 8.39 10.74
CA ARG A 125 0.06 6.97 10.53
C ARG A 125 -1.38 6.70 10.95
N THR A 126 -2.01 5.76 10.27
CA THR A 126 -3.32 5.25 10.65
C THR A 126 -3.14 3.77 10.95
N GLU A 127 -3.60 3.35 12.11
CA GLU A 127 -3.73 1.95 12.49
C GLU A 127 -5.20 1.59 12.35
N GLU A 128 -5.50 0.58 11.54
CA GLU A 128 -6.86 0.14 11.25
C GLU A 128 -7.08 -1.25 11.84
N GLY A 129 -8.31 -1.55 12.27
CA GLY A 129 -8.72 -2.90 12.64
C GLY A 129 -8.53 -3.28 14.11
N GLU A 130 -8.04 -2.38 14.96
CA GLU A 130 -7.87 -2.61 16.41
C GLU A 130 -8.66 -1.58 17.22
N PRO A 131 -9.43 -1.99 18.25
CA PRO A 131 -9.65 -3.38 18.71
C PRO A 131 -10.65 -4.18 17.87
N ARG A 132 -11.17 -3.59 16.77
CA ARG A 132 -12.15 -4.21 15.87
C ARG A 132 -11.92 -3.75 14.44
N ALA A 133 -12.38 -4.56 13.47
CA ALA A 133 -12.27 -4.26 12.04
C ALA A 133 -12.87 -2.89 11.64
N THR A 134 -13.86 -2.39 12.39
CA THR A 134 -14.54 -1.10 12.15
C THR A 134 -13.91 0.09 12.88
N CYS A 135 -12.80 -0.12 13.56
CA CYS A 135 -12.08 0.92 14.28
C CYS A 135 -10.86 1.37 13.50
N PHE A 136 -10.51 2.64 13.66
CA PHE A 136 -9.19 3.15 13.29
C PHE A 136 -8.63 4.06 14.38
N LYS A 137 -7.32 4.20 14.36
CA LYS A 137 -6.56 5.12 15.19
C LYS A 137 -5.57 5.90 14.35
N GLU A 138 -5.83 7.18 14.21
CA GLU A 138 -4.93 8.13 13.55
C GLU A 138 -3.94 8.70 14.56
N TYR A 139 -2.69 8.75 14.17
CA TYR A 139 -1.64 9.47 14.88
C TYR A 139 -1.05 10.50 13.94
N GLN A 140 -0.86 11.71 14.45
CA GLN A 140 -0.20 12.78 13.73
C GLN A 140 0.84 13.43 14.63
N SER A 141 1.99 13.74 14.06
CA SER A 141 3.10 14.41 14.75
C SER A 141 3.59 15.54 13.88
N VAL A 142 3.42 16.78 14.35
CA VAL A 142 3.95 17.99 13.71
C VAL A 142 5.09 18.53 14.57
N THR A 143 6.23 18.83 13.96
CA THR A 143 7.34 19.52 14.63
C THR A 143 7.52 20.91 14.05
N LEU A 144 7.45 21.93 14.90
CA LEU A 144 7.65 23.34 14.57
C LEU A 144 8.93 23.86 15.21
N HIS A 145 9.75 24.57 14.45
CA HIS A 145 10.92 25.25 14.97
C HIS A 145 10.60 26.66 15.43
N LEU A 146 10.77 26.91 16.72
CA LEU A 146 10.53 28.19 17.36
C LEU A 146 11.85 28.99 17.39
N SER A 147 12.05 29.85 16.40
CA SER A 147 13.30 30.59 16.23
C SER A 147 13.63 31.56 17.36
N GLY A 148 12.64 32.07 18.11
CA GLY A 148 12.86 33.01 19.19
C GLY A 148 13.50 32.38 20.43
N CYS A 149 13.24 31.10 20.68
CA CYS A 149 13.83 30.34 21.78
C CYS A 149 14.78 29.20 21.34
N ASP A 150 14.98 29.04 20.03
CA ASP A 150 15.80 27.98 19.41
C ASP A 150 15.43 26.57 19.93
N LYS A 151 14.12 26.29 19.96
CA LYS A 151 13.57 25.00 20.40
C LYS A 151 12.62 24.44 19.35
N ASP A 152 12.51 23.13 19.35
CA ASP A 152 11.52 22.42 18.54
C ASP A 152 10.30 22.11 19.41
N LEU A 153 9.15 22.59 18.97
CA LEU A 153 7.84 22.32 19.54
C LEU A 153 7.21 21.16 18.76
N LYS A 154 7.03 20.03 19.43
CA LYS A 154 6.40 18.85 18.86
C LYS A 154 4.97 18.74 19.36
N ILE A 155 4.02 18.63 18.44
CA ILE A 155 2.60 18.39 18.70
C ILE A 155 2.28 16.99 18.19
N ASP A 156 2.05 16.08 19.12
CA ASP A 156 1.56 14.73 18.85
C ASP A 156 0.06 14.70 19.13
N THR A 157 -0.73 14.27 18.15
CA THR A 157 -2.16 14.03 18.32
C THR A 157 -2.48 12.58 18.04
N THR A 158 -3.55 12.11 18.67
CA THR A 158 -4.13 10.81 18.41
C THR A 158 -5.64 10.93 18.37
N TYR A 159 -6.25 10.25 17.42
CA TYR A 159 -7.70 10.17 17.26
C TYR A 159 -8.09 8.72 17.04
N PHE A 160 -8.92 8.18 17.92
CA PHE A 160 -9.53 6.88 17.78
C PHE A 160 -11.02 7.03 17.46
N HIS A 161 -11.49 6.24 16.50
CA HIS A 161 -12.88 6.22 16.06
C HIS A 161 -13.38 4.80 15.83
N ASP A 162 -14.61 4.51 16.24
CA ASP A 162 -15.35 3.32 15.83
C ASP A 162 -16.56 3.72 14.97
N HIS A 163 -16.54 3.27 13.71
CA HIS A 163 -17.62 3.58 12.76
C HIS A 163 -18.99 3.01 13.18
N ILE A 164 -19.02 1.98 14.04
CA ILE A 164 -20.28 1.42 14.57
C ILE A 164 -20.75 2.18 15.83
N GLY A 165 -19.84 2.89 16.53
CA GLY A 165 -20.13 3.57 17.79
C GLY A 165 -20.24 2.64 19.01
N ASN A 166 -19.53 1.50 19.02
CA ASN A 166 -19.41 0.67 20.24
C ASN A 166 -18.45 1.27 21.27
N TYR A 167 -17.54 2.12 20.81
CA TYR A 167 -16.57 2.83 21.64
C TYR A 167 -16.76 4.33 21.48
N ASP A 168 -16.50 5.08 22.56
CA ASP A 168 -16.41 6.52 22.50
C ASP A 168 -15.18 6.93 21.69
N ASN A 169 -15.24 8.09 21.02
CA ASN A 169 -14.08 8.63 20.35
C ASN A 169 -13.03 9.03 21.40
N GLU A 170 -11.77 8.70 21.15
CA GLU A 170 -10.67 9.09 22.04
C GLU A 170 -9.78 10.10 21.32
N LEU A 171 -9.51 11.21 22.00
CA LEU A 171 -8.68 12.28 21.48
C LEU A 171 -7.59 12.62 22.48
N SER A 172 -6.36 12.74 21.97
CA SER A 172 -5.26 13.23 22.77
C SER A 172 -4.44 14.26 22.02
N ILE A 173 -3.94 15.24 22.77
CA ILE A 173 -2.94 16.20 22.34
C ILE A 173 -1.78 16.09 23.34
N HIS A 174 -0.57 15.87 22.86
CA HIS A 174 0.65 15.87 23.63
C HIS A 174 1.64 16.84 23.00
N VAL A 175 2.06 17.85 23.77
CA VAL A 175 2.99 18.87 23.29
C VAL A 175 4.26 18.85 24.13
N THR A 176 5.41 18.77 23.44
CA THR A 176 6.73 18.87 24.06
C THR A 176 7.54 20.02 23.45
N CYS A 177 8.24 20.80 24.29
CA CYS A 177 9.13 21.88 23.86
C CYS A 177 10.17 22.22 24.95
N GLY A 178 11.35 21.60 24.90
CA GLY A 178 12.35 21.73 25.96
C GLY A 178 11.83 21.11 27.26
N ASP A 179 11.76 21.90 28.34
CA ASP A 179 11.23 21.44 29.64
C ASP A 179 9.69 21.41 29.68
N LEU A 180 9.02 21.93 28.65
CA LEU A 180 7.58 21.90 28.55
C LEU A 180 7.13 20.51 28.07
N ASP A 181 6.31 19.84 28.86
CA ASP A 181 5.69 18.55 28.56
C ASP A 181 4.24 18.58 29.06
N VAL A 182 3.30 18.71 28.13
CA VAL A 182 1.88 18.95 28.44
C VAL A 182 1.02 17.99 27.65
N LYS A 183 0.11 17.31 28.35
CA LYS A 183 -0.81 16.34 27.75
C LYS A 183 -2.25 16.72 28.08
N SER A 184 -3.11 16.50 27.10
CA SER A 184 -4.56 16.58 27.20
C SER A 184 -5.12 15.28 26.63
N GLU A 185 -5.98 14.62 27.39
CA GLU A 185 -6.69 13.39 27.00
C GLU A 185 -8.16 13.63 27.32
N ASP A 186 -9.02 13.50 26.31
CA ASP A 186 -10.46 13.61 26.50
C ASP A 186 -11.20 12.57 25.65
N PHE A 187 -12.29 12.04 26.20
CA PHE A 187 -13.30 11.28 25.47
C PHE A 187 -14.32 12.29 24.97
N THR A 188 -14.34 12.57 23.67
CA THR A 188 -15.35 13.47 23.09
C THR A 188 -16.41 12.65 22.39
N ARG A 189 -17.62 13.20 22.25
CA ARG A 189 -18.66 12.59 21.41
C ARG A 189 -18.48 12.89 19.92
N TYR A 190 -17.55 13.78 19.58
CA TYR A 190 -17.48 14.40 18.25
C TYR A 190 -16.13 14.13 17.59
N CYS A 191 -16.19 13.80 16.30
CA CYS A 191 -15.02 13.70 15.44
C CYS A 191 -14.23 15.04 15.50
N PRO A 192 -12.89 15.02 15.40
CA PRO A 192 -12.12 16.24 15.16
C PRO A 192 -12.72 17.09 14.05
N ASP A 193 -13.11 16.47 12.94
CA ASP A 193 -13.70 17.14 11.76
C ASP A 193 -14.89 18.04 12.09
N ASP A 194 -15.61 17.75 13.18
CA ASP A 194 -16.74 18.50 13.69
C ASP A 194 -16.35 19.50 14.80
N TYR A 195 -15.07 19.91 14.90
CA TYR A 195 -14.56 20.80 15.97
C TYR A 195 -15.32 22.13 16.10
N GLU A 196 -15.94 22.60 15.02
CA GLU A 196 -16.76 23.82 15.02
C GLU A 196 -18.07 23.65 15.78
N TYR A 197 -18.49 22.40 16.01
CA TYR A 197 -19.69 22.01 16.75
C TYR A 197 -19.41 21.53 18.18
N TRP A 198 -18.13 21.48 18.59
CA TRP A 198 -17.79 21.11 19.96
C TRP A 198 -18.38 22.10 20.95
N GLU A 199 -18.90 21.59 22.06
CA GLU A 199 -19.43 22.45 23.11
C GLU A 199 -18.29 23.25 23.78
N GLU A 200 -18.58 24.45 24.27
CA GLU A 200 -17.55 25.34 24.86
C GLU A 200 -16.78 24.65 26.01
N ASN A 201 -17.45 23.84 26.83
CA ASN A 201 -16.83 23.03 27.87
C ASN A 201 -15.87 21.97 27.32
N GLU A 202 -16.16 21.33 26.19
CA GLU A 202 -15.28 20.35 25.54
C GLU A 202 -14.02 21.05 24.99
N VAL A 203 -14.21 22.18 24.30
CA VAL A 203 -13.11 23.02 23.82
C VAL A 203 -12.22 23.49 24.99
N GLN A 204 -12.83 23.93 26.09
CA GLN A 204 -12.09 24.38 27.27
C GLN A 204 -11.36 23.22 27.98
N ALA A 205 -11.95 22.03 28.04
CA ALA A 205 -11.30 20.85 28.63
C ALA A 205 -10.02 20.49 27.85
N ALA A 206 -10.10 20.46 26.52
CA ALA A 206 -8.98 20.15 25.66
C ALA A 206 -7.83 21.18 25.75
N VAL A 207 -8.17 22.48 25.78
CA VAL A 207 -7.19 23.58 25.67
C VAL A 207 -6.66 24.08 27.02
N LYS A 208 -7.41 23.93 28.11
CA LYS A 208 -6.99 24.42 29.44
C LYS A 208 -5.62 23.87 29.90
N PRO A 209 -5.31 22.57 29.74
CA PRO A 209 -3.97 22.05 30.02
C PRO A 209 -2.89 22.73 29.17
N MET A 210 -3.23 23.09 27.93
CA MET A 210 -2.34 23.63 26.90
C MET A 210 -2.07 25.13 27.02
N LYS A 211 -2.59 25.81 28.05
CA LYS A 211 -2.36 27.24 28.27
C LYS A 211 -0.87 27.65 28.20
N PRO A 212 0.10 26.94 28.82
CA PRO A 212 1.51 27.29 28.69
C PRO A 212 2.05 27.19 27.26
N VAL A 213 1.52 26.25 26.46
CA VAL A 213 1.85 26.08 25.04
C VAL A 213 1.33 27.26 24.24
N VAL A 214 0.08 27.66 24.47
CA VAL A 214 -0.55 28.81 23.79
C VAL A 214 0.21 30.10 24.10
N GLU A 215 0.61 30.31 25.36
CA GLU A 215 1.42 31.47 25.77
C GLU A 215 2.80 31.48 25.08
N LEU A 216 3.45 30.33 24.97
CA LEU A 216 4.71 30.18 24.24
C LEU A 216 4.54 30.52 22.75
N LEU A 217 3.54 29.94 22.09
CA LEU A 217 3.26 30.21 20.68
C LEU A 217 2.92 31.69 20.43
N GLN A 218 2.13 32.31 21.32
CA GLN A 218 1.81 33.73 21.22
C GLN A 218 3.05 34.60 21.36
N LYS A 219 3.97 34.25 22.29
CA LYS A 219 5.24 34.96 22.47
C LYS A 219 6.13 34.86 21.22
N GLU A 220 6.21 33.69 20.61
CA GLU A 220 7.00 33.46 19.38
C GLU A 220 6.39 34.15 18.15
N LEU A 221 5.06 34.14 18.02
CA LEU A 221 4.37 34.79 16.91
C LEU A 221 4.35 36.32 17.03
N GLY A 222 4.37 36.84 18.26
CA GLY A 222 4.14 38.25 18.57
C GLY A 222 2.64 38.60 18.62
N GLU A 223 2.30 39.88 18.62
CA GLU A 223 0.90 40.32 18.78
C GLU A 223 0.03 39.98 17.55
N THR A 224 -1.06 39.24 17.79
CA THR A 224 -2.08 38.90 16.78
C THR A 224 -3.45 39.48 17.16
N VAL A 225 -4.32 39.65 16.16
CA VAL A 225 -5.71 40.07 16.32
C VAL A 225 -6.63 39.07 15.61
N PRO A 226 -7.49 38.35 16.34
CA PRO A 226 -7.46 38.19 17.81
C PRO A 226 -6.15 37.51 18.30
N PRO A 227 -5.88 37.46 19.62
CA PRO A 227 -4.92 36.53 20.20
C PRO A 227 -5.25 35.08 19.81
N ILE A 228 -4.31 34.15 19.98
CA ILE A 228 -4.54 32.72 19.72
C ILE A 228 -5.80 32.26 20.48
N THR A 229 -6.83 31.88 19.73
CA THR A 229 -8.10 31.38 20.28
C THR A 229 -8.02 29.88 20.50
N ASN A 230 -8.92 29.34 21.35
CA ASN A 230 -9.00 27.90 21.59
C ASN A 230 -9.26 27.13 20.29
N ASN A 231 -10.18 27.59 19.44
CA ASN A 231 -10.50 26.95 18.16
C ASN A 231 -9.33 27.00 17.17
N PHE A 232 -8.57 28.10 17.13
CA PHE A 232 -7.34 28.15 16.32
C PHE A 232 -6.32 27.12 16.81
N PHE A 233 -6.18 26.95 18.14
CA PHE A 233 -5.25 25.99 18.71
C PHE A 233 -5.67 24.54 18.46
N ILE A 234 -6.96 24.21 18.61
CA ILE A 234 -7.49 22.88 18.24
C ILE A 234 -7.21 22.61 16.76
N TRP A 235 -7.48 23.58 15.89
CA TRP A 235 -7.20 23.44 14.46
C TRP A 235 -5.71 23.22 14.17
N LEU A 236 -4.83 23.94 14.88
CA LEU A 236 -3.38 23.76 14.78
C LEU A 236 -2.94 22.33 15.18
N CYS A 237 -3.65 21.69 16.12
CA CYS A 237 -3.29 20.37 16.61
C CYS A 237 -3.75 19.25 15.66
N TYR A 238 -5.00 19.29 15.19
CA TYR A 238 -5.58 18.17 14.43
C TYR A 238 -5.55 18.33 12.90
N PHE A 239 -5.50 19.57 12.38
CA PHE A 239 -5.69 19.78 10.94
C PHE A 239 -4.49 20.40 10.24
N PHE A 240 -3.69 21.15 10.97
CA PHE A 240 -2.50 21.75 10.39
C PHE A 240 -1.46 20.68 10.04
N PRO A 241 -0.82 20.74 8.86
CA PRO A 241 -0.89 21.80 7.87
C PRO A 241 -1.77 21.50 6.63
N HIS A 242 -2.40 20.33 6.58
CA HIS A 242 -2.96 19.78 5.35
C HIS A 242 -4.47 19.83 5.23
N GLN A 243 -5.16 20.04 6.34
CA GLN A 243 -6.60 19.83 6.45
C GLN A 243 -7.32 21.11 6.92
N TYR A 244 -8.60 21.17 6.57
CA TYR A 244 -9.64 22.14 6.93
C TYR A 244 -9.32 23.64 6.81
N THR A 245 -10.26 24.38 6.22
CA THR A 245 -10.16 25.84 6.12
C THR A 245 -10.68 26.42 7.42
N LEU A 246 -9.88 27.25 8.09
CA LEU A 246 -10.36 28.01 9.24
C LEU A 246 -11.54 28.90 8.82
N THR A 247 -12.60 28.91 9.62
CA THR A 247 -13.66 29.93 9.48
C THR A 247 -13.06 31.33 9.65
N VAL A 248 -13.67 32.32 8.98
CA VAL A 248 -13.13 33.69 8.92
C VAL A 248 -12.89 34.28 10.32
N GLU A 249 -13.73 33.91 11.29
CA GLU A 249 -13.69 34.37 12.68
C GLU A 249 -12.49 33.83 13.47
N HIS A 250 -11.92 32.70 13.05
CA HIS A 250 -10.78 32.06 13.70
C HIS A 250 -9.45 32.30 12.97
N LYS A 251 -9.49 32.98 11.82
CA LYS A 251 -8.26 33.38 11.11
C LYS A 251 -7.57 34.51 11.86
N LEU A 252 -6.35 34.26 12.30
CA LEU A 252 -5.54 35.25 12.99
C LEU A 252 -4.78 36.15 12.00
N ARG A 253 -4.64 37.43 12.35
CA ARG A 253 -3.76 38.39 11.66
C ARG A 253 -2.72 38.92 12.62
N PHE A 254 -1.56 39.32 12.10
CA PHE A 254 -0.61 40.08 12.90
C PHE A 254 -1.12 41.51 13.11
N LYS A 255 -0.86 42.08 14.29
CA LYS A 255 -1.18 43.48 14.56
C LYS A 255 -0.32 44.42 13.71
N ASP A 256 0.93 44.01 13.43
CA ASP A 256 1.78 44.63 12.42
C ASP A 256 1.27 44.28 11.02
N LEU A 257 0.77 45.30 10.31
CA LEU A 257 0.16 45.16 8.99
C LEU A 257 1.14 44.66 7.92
N SER A 258 2.44 44.98 8.04
CA SER A 258 3.46 44.56 7.07
C SER A 258 3.61 43.04 7.02
N ARG A 259 3.39 42.37 8.16
CA ARG A 259 3.47 40.91 8.29
C ARG A 259 2.24 40.18 7.72
N ASN A 260 1.18 40.92 7.37
CA ASN A 260 -0.02 40.36 6.77
C ASN A 260 0.04 40.34 5.24
N GLU A 261 1.07 40.94 4.62
CA GLU A 261 1.24 40.92 3.17
C GLU A 261 1.41 39.49 2.64
N LYS A 262 1.04 39.31 1.36
CA LYS A 262 1.22 38.02 0.69
C LYS A 262 2.72 37.66 0.67
N PRO A 263 3.12 36.44 1.09
CA PRO A 263 4.52 36.04 1.11
C PRO A 263 5.14 36.13 -0.29
N THR A 264 6.36 36.63 -0.36
CA THR A 264 7.19 36.58 -1.57
C THR A 264 8.12 35.37 -1.49
N SER A 265 8.61 34.89 -2.64
CA SER A 265 9.55 33.76 -2.68
C SER A 265 10.79 34.01 -1.79
N GLY A 266 11.37 35.21 -1.86
CA GLY A 266 12.55 35.58 -1.07
C GLY A 266 12.32 35.52 0.44
N HIS A 267 11.11 35.83 0.93
CA HIS A 267 10.81 35.79 2.37
C HIS A 267 10.69 34.37 2.94
N VAL A 268 10.41 33.38 2.10
CA VAL A 268 10.16 32.00 2.57
C VAL A 268 11.27 31.03 2.16
N GLN A 269 12.15 31.41 1.23
CA GLN A 269 13.18 30.53 0.69
C GLN A 269 14.10 29.95 1.76
N SER A 270 14.57 30.77 2.70
CA SER A 270 15.45 30.28 3.79
C SER A 270 14.79 29.22 4.67
N ALA A 271 13.46 29.34 4.90
CA ALA A 271 12.72 28.35 5.66
C ALA A 271 12.55 27.04 4.86
N ILE A 272 12.28 27.16 3.56
CA ILE A 272 12.19 26.00 2.65
C ILE A 272 13.54 25.26 2.60
N ASP A 273 14.63 25.98 2.40
CA ASP A 273 15.98 25.40 2.31
C ASP A 273 16.35 24.69 3.61
N LEU A 274 16.09 25.32 4.77
CA LEU A 274 16.35 24.73 6.08
C LEU A 274 15.50 23.48 6.33
N PHE A 275 14.22 23.50 5.92
CA PHE A 275 13.35 22.34 6.03
C PHE A 275 13.88 21.16 5.21
N HIS A 276 14.25 21.39 3.95
CA HIS A 276 14.78 20.33 3.08
C HIS A 276 16.12 19.77 3.57
N GLN A 277 16.98 20.59 4.16
CA GLN A 277 18.25 20.13 4.75
C GLN A 277 18.07 19.21 5.97
N ASN A 278 16.96 19.36 6.72
CA ASN A 278 16.72 18.66 7.98
C ASN A 278 15.78 17.45 7.85
N LEU A 279 15.46 17.01 6.62
CA LEU A 279 14.56 15.89 6.40
C LEU A 279 15.13 14.57 6.95
N GLN A 280 14.67 14.17 8.14
CA GLN A 280 15.09 12.93 8.81
C GLN A 280 14.81 11.67 7.98
N ALA A 281 13.72 11.68 7.20
CA ALA A 281 13.37 10.56 6.31
C ALA A 281 14.49 10.26 5.31
N GLU A 282 15.27 11.25 4.89
CA GLU A 282 16.41 11.05 3.98
C GLU A 282 17.54 10.28 4.65
N THR A 283 17.88 10.64 5.88
CA THR A 283 18.91 9.93 6.67
C THR A 283 18.47 8.51 6.99
N LYS A 284 17.21 8.32 7.44
CA LYS A 284 16.65 6.99 7.73
C LYS A 284 16.71 6.09 6.49
N LEU A 285 16.31 6.61 5.33
CA LEU A 285 16.37 5.88 4.07
C LEU A 285 17.81 5.50 3.69
N LYS A 286 18.77 6.42 3.77
CA LYS A 286 20.18 6.14 3.46
C LYS A 286 20.75 5.03 4.35
N ASN A 287 20.44 5.06 5.65
CA ASN A 287 20.87 4.02 6.58
C ASN A 287 20.24 2.67 6.23
N LEU A 288 18.92 2.63 6.00
CA LEU A 288 18.20 1.41 5.68
C LEU A 288 18.71 0.77 4.38
N VAL A 289 18.92 1.56 3.32
CA VAL A 289 19.53 1.09 2.07
C VAL A 289 20.93 0.52 2.30
N SER A 290 21.75 1.13 3.17
CA SER A 290 23.11 0.64 3.45
C SER A 290 23.11 -0.71 4.20
N GLU A 291 22.13 -0.93 5.07
CA GLU A 291 21.94 -2.17 5.83
C GLU A 291 21.32 -3.29 4.98
N TRP A 292 20.61 -2.93 3.90
CA TRP A 292 19.87 -3.85 3.04
C TRP A 292 20.73 -4.55 1.97
N ASN A 293 22.05 -4.43 2.07
CA ASN A 293 22.98 -5.11 1.16
C ASN A 293 23.06 -6.61 1.48
N ASN A 294 22.41 -7.43 0.66
CA ASN A 294 22.56 -8.89 0.69
C ASN A 294 23.67 -9.31 -0.29
N PRO A 295 24.73 -10.02 0.14
CA PRO A 295 25.79 -10.51 -0.75
C PRO A 295 25.33 -11.63 -1.70
N ASP A 296 24.22 -12.31 -1.42
CA ASP A 296 23.77 -13.51 -2.14
C ASP A 296 22.74 -13.22 -3.26
N SER A 297 22.14 -12.02 -3.28
CA SER A 297 21.16 -11.59 -4.28
C SER A 297 21.36 -10.14 -4.70
N ASN A 298 21.26 -9.86 -6.00
CA ASN A 298 21.36 -8.50 -6.52
C ASN A 298 20.02 -7.74 -6.46
N LEU A 299 18.90 -8.41 -6.13
CA LEU A 299 17.57 -7.79 -6.13
C LEU A 299 17.45 -6.63 -5.14
N PRO A 300 17.92 -6.72 -3.88
CA PRO A 300 17.88 -5.58 -2.95
C PRO A 300 18.60 -4.34 -3.48
N SER A 301 19.77 -4.53 -4.12
CA SER A 301 20.52 -3.44 -4.76
C SER A 301 19.72 -2.80 -5.90
N LEU A 302 19.11 -3.62 -6.77
CA LEU A 302 18.30 -3.14 -7.89
C LEU A 302 17.04 -2.39 -7.42
N ILE A 303 16.41 -2.84 -6.33
CA ILE A 303 15.28 -2.15 -5.70
C ILE A 303 15.76 -0.80 -5.17
N ALA A 304 16.84 -0.76 -4.41
CA ALA A 304 17.38 0.48 -3.83
C ALA A 304 17.75 1.52 -4.91
N GLU A 305 18.42 1.09 -5.98
CA GLU A 305 18.76 1.95 -7.12
C GLU A 305 17.50 2.50 -7.81
N THR A 306 16.50 1.65 -8.03
CA THR A 306 15.23 2.06 -8.65
C THR A 306 14.47 3.04 -7.77
N MET A 307 14.42 2.78 -6.46
CA MET A 307 13.79 3.67 -5.46
C MET A 307 14.49 5.04 -5.42
N ALA A 308 15.82 5.08 -5.46
CA ALA A 308 16.56 6.35 -5.47
C ALA A 308 16.14 7.25 -6.65
N VAL A 309 15.96 6.68 -7.84
CA VAL A 309 15.49 7.44 -9.01
C VAL A 309 14.03 7.88 -8.87
N LEU A 310 13.14 7.03 -8.34
CA LEU A 310 11.73 7.38 -8.09
C LEU A 310 11.60 8.54 -7.10
N ILE A 311 12.41 8.51 -6.04
CA ILE A 311 12.46 9.56 -5.03
C ILE A 311 12.98 10.87 -5.61
N GLN A 312 14.04 10.81 -6.42
CA GLN A 312 14.57 12.00 -7.10
C GLN A 312 13.53 12.66 -8.01
N ARG A 313 12.61 11.87 -8.57
CA ARG A 313 11.54 12.33 -9.47
C ARG A 313 10.24 12.70 -8.76
N SER A 314 10.18 12.62 -7.43
CA SER A 314 8.98 12.90 -6.63
C SER A 314 7.75 12.11 -7.09
N GLU A 315 7.93 10.81 -7.35
CA GLU A 315 6.84 9.90 -7.77
C GLU A 315 5.96 9.46 -6.58
N THR A 316 5.51 10.42 -5.76
CA THR A 316 4.85 10.19 -4.45
C THR A 316 3.66 9.22 -4.54
N LYS A 317 2.70 9.50 -5.43
CA LYS A 317 1.50 8.65 -5.60
C LYS A 317 1.83 7.21 -5.98
N PHE A 318 2.90 7.02 -6.77
CA PHE A 318 3.33 5.70 -7.15
C PHE A 318 4.00 4.98 -5.99
N LEU A 319 4.86 5.65 -5.22
CA LEU A 319 5.50 5.07 -4.04
C LEU A 319 4.47 4.68 -2.97
N GLU A 320 3.45 5.51 -2.75
CA GLU A 320 2.31 5.18 -1.88
C GLU A 320 1.52 3.97 -2.39
N LYS A 321 1.26 3.87 -3.70
CA LYS A 321 0.64 2.68 -4.29
C LYS A 321 1.52 1.44 -4.09
N LEU A 322 2.82 1.55 -4.37
CA LEU A 322 3.77 0.45 -4.28
C LEU A 322 3.91 -0.07 -2.84
N GLN A 323 3.90 0.83 -1.86
CA GLN A 323 3.85 0.48 -0.44
C GLN A 323 2.61 -0.36 -0.12
N ARG A 324 1.42 0.08 -0.55
CA ARG A 324 0.16 -0.65 -0.33
C ARG A 324 0.15 -2.00 -1.03
N ASP A 325 0.54 -2.02 -2.31
CA ASP A 325 0.52 -3.24 -3.13
C ASP A 325 1.55 -4.28 -2.64
N ALA A 326 2.69 -3.85 -2.08
CA ALA A 326 3.72 -4.77 -1.59
C ALA A 326 3.20 -5.70 -0.49
N ASN A 327 2.31 -5.22 0.39
CA ASN A 327 1.66 -6.07 1.38
C ASN A 327 0.74 -7.11 0.73
N GLY A 328 -0.13 -6.68 -0.20
CA GLY A 328 -1.02 -7.61 -0.92
C GLY A 328 -0.24 -8.66 -1.72
N PHE A 329 0.86 -8.28 -2.39
CA PHE A 329 1.72 -9.24 -3.08
C PHE A 329 2.46 -10.17 -2.12
N TYR A 330 2.85 -9.69 -0.94
CA TYR A 330 3.49 -10.52 0.09
C TYR A 330 2.54 -11.59 0.60
N GLU A 331 1.30 -11.22 0.94
CA GLU A 331 0.25 -12.15 1.37
C GLU A 331 0.00 -13.21 0.31
N ILE A 332 -0.21 -12.80 -0.95
CA ILE A 332 -0.37 -13.73 -2.09
C ILE A 332 0.83 -14.70 -2.18
N ALA A 333 2.07 -14.20 -2.13
CA ALA A 333 3.26 -15.05 -2.24
C ALA A 333 3.38 -16.04 -1.07
N SER A 334 3.14 -15.56 0.15
CA SER A 334 3.20 -16.35 1.38
C SER A 334 2.14 -17.47 1.37
N ASP A 335 0.91 -17.15 0.95
CA ASP A 335 -0.18 -18.11 0.85
C ASP A 335 0.03 -19.13 -0.27
N LEU A 336 0.50 -18.68 -1.45
CA LEU A 336 0.85 -19.58 -2.55
C LEU A 336 1.99 -20.53 -2.19
N LYS A 337 2.93 -20.13 -1.31
CA LYS A 337 3.99 -21.02 -0.80
C LYS A 337 3.44 -22.11 0.10
N GLN A 338 2.36 -21.85 0.86
CA GLN A 338 1.72 -22.90 1.65
C GLN A 338 1.12 -24.00 0.75
N LYS A 339 0.88 -23.69 -0.53
CA LYS A 339 0.61 -24.69 -1.57
C LYS A 339 1.95 -25.21 -2.13
N PRO A 340 2.09 -26.51 -2.46
CA PRO A 340 3.34 -27.09 -2.97
C PRO A 340 3.64 -26.67 -4.43
N LEU A 341 3.65 -25.36 -4.71
CA LEU A 341 3.88 -24.78 -6.01
C LEU A 341 5.38 -24.50 -6.23
N PRO A 342 5.93 -24.80 -7.41
CA PRO A 342 7.29 -24.43 -7.77
C PRO A 342 7.47 -22.90 -7.78
N LYS A 343 8.62 -22.43 -7.29
CA LYS A 343 9.00 -21.00 -7.26
C LYS A 343 8.80 -20.28 -8.60
N PRO A 344 9.20 -20.83 -9.77
CA PRO A 344 8.97 -20.17 -11.05
C PRO A 344 7.50 -19.91 -11.36
N LEU A 345 6.60 -20.79 -10.89
CA LEU A 345 5.16 -20.64 -11.09
C LEU A 345 4.58 -19.56 -10.17
N VAL A 346 4.98 -19.52 -8.90
CA VAL A 346 4.58 -18.45 -7.96
C VAL A 346 5.04 -17.09 -8.48
N GLN A 347 6.27 -17.00 -8.96
CA GLN A 347 6.80 -15.80 -9.58
C GLN A 347 6.02 -15.40 -10.84
N ASP A 348 5.72 -16.34 -11.74
CA ASP A 348 4.90 -16.06 -12.92
C ASP A 348 3.50 -15.54 -12.55
N LEU A 349 2.84 -16.16 -11.57
CA LEU A 349 1.53 -15.73 -11.08
C LEU A 349 1.57 -14.28 -10.56
N LEU A 350 2.49 -13.96 -9.64
CA LEU A 350 2.63 -12.60 -9.09
C LEU A 350 2.93 -11.57 -10.19
N LEU A 351 3.81 -11.91 -11.14
CA LEU A 351 4.19 -11.00 -12.23
C LEU A 351 3.03 -10.68 -13.19
N ARG A 352 2.03 -11.56 -13.30
CA ARG A 352 0.83 -11.34 -14.12
C ARG A 352 -0.21 -10.47 -13.43
N THR A 353 -0.18 -10.40 -12.10
CA THR A 353 -1.22 -9.76 -11.29
C THR A 353 -0.98 -8.27 -11.16
N GLU A 354 -2.03 -7.49 -11.34
CA GLU A 354 -2.09 -6.07 -11.04
C GLU A 354 -3.22 -5.85 -10.04
N LEU A 355 -2.88 -5.31 -8.87
CA LEU A 355 -3.84 -4.88 -7.87
C LEU A 355 -4.35 -3.50 -8.28
N GLU A 356 -5.62 -3.41 -8.68
CA GLU A 356 -6.20 -2.20 -9.28
C GLU A 356 -6.85 -1.31 -8.21
N PHE A 357 -7.66 -1.91 -7.34
CA PHE A 357 -8.47 -1.19 -6.37
C PHE A 357 -8.89 -2.13 -5.24
N SER A 358 -8.94 -1.61 -4.02
CA SER A 358 -9.63 -2.23 -2.89
C SER A 358 -10.13 -1.09 -2.01
N ASP A 359 -11.39 -1.16 -1.59
CA ASP A 359 -11.96 -0.22 -0.62
C ASP A 359 -11.97 -0.80 0.80
N TYR A 360 -11.35 -1.96 1.03
CA TYR A 360 -11.34 -2.63 2.32
C TYR A 360 -10.74 -1.69 3.38
N SER A 361 -11.60 -1.17 4.25
CA SER A 361 -11.28 -0.18 5.27
C SER A 361 -12.27 -0.30 6.42
N PRO A 362 -11.96 0.21 7.62
CA PRO A 362 -12.89 0.18 8.74
C PRO A 362 -14.28 0.76 8.43
N GLY A 363 -14.34 1.84 7.64
CA GLY A 363 -15.59 2.46 7.23
C GLY A 363 -16.42 1.57 6.30
N THR A 364 -15.82 0.98 5.28
CA THR A 364 -16.53 0.09 4.34
C THR A 364 -16.95 -1.23 4.99
N VAL A 365 -16.15 -1.74 5.93
CA VAL A 365 -16.55 -2.88 6.78
C VAL A 365 -17.79 -2.52 7.60
N ALA A 366 -17.83 -1.33 8.21
CA ALA A 366 -19.01 -0.85 8.94
C ALA A 366 -20.23 -0.62 8.03
N ASP A 367 -20.01 -0.20 6.79
CA ASP A 367 -21.03 -0.09 5.73
C ASP A 367 -21.50 -1.46 5.20
N LYS A 368 -20.91 -2.56 5.71
CA LYS A 368 -21.30 -3.95 5.44
C LYS A 368 -21.06 -4.38 4.01
N PHE A 369 -20.24 -3.64 3.26
CA PHE A 369 -19.92 -3.93 1.87
C PHE A 369 -18.51 -3.46 1.54
N VAL A 370 -17.71 -4.39 1.04
CA VAL A 370 -16.38 -4.11 0.48
C VAL A 370 -16.33 -4.57 -0.97
N GLU A 371 -15.63 -3.83 -1.82
CA GLU A 371 -15.32 -4.21 -3.19
C GLU A 371 -13.84 -4.06 -3.53
N SER A 372 -13.40 -4.93 -4.44
CA SER A 372 -12.02 -5.00 -4.87
C SER A 372 -11.91 -5.39 -6.34
N ARG A 373 -10.79 -5.03 -6.97
CA ARG A 373 -10.50 -5.26 -8.38
C ARG A 373 -9.04 -5.62 -8.59
N ALA A 374 -8.83 -6.65 -9.41
CA ALA A 374 -7.52 -7.07 -9.86
C ALA A 374 -7.57 -7.44 -11.35
N SER A 375 -6.43 -7.35 -12.02
CA SER A 375 -6.29 -7.87 -13.38
C SER A 375 -5.08 -8.77 -13.55
N PHE A 376 -5.19 -9.68 -14.51
CA PHE A 376 -4.23 -10.73 -14.77
C PHE A 376 -3.84 -10.71 -16.24
N ARG A 377 -2.55 -10.51 -16.50
CA ARG A 377 -2.00 -10.35 -17.85
C ARG A 377 -1.45 -11.67 -18.37
N PHE A 378 -1.90 -12.06 -19.55
CA PHE A 378 -1.49 -13.28 -20.24
C PHE A 378 -0.78 -12.95 -21.56
N SER A 379 -0.08 -13.94 -22.11
CA SER A 379 0.64 -13.78 -23.38
C SER A 379 -0.28 -13.32 -24.51
N GLY A 380 0.25 -12.46 -25.39
CA GLY A 380 -0.51 -11.92 -26.53
C GLY A 380 -1.45 -10.78 -26.17
N GLY A 381 -1.18 -10.06 -25.07
CA GLY A 381 -1.96 -8.90 -24.63
C GLY A 381 -3.34 -9.27 -24.07
N LYS A 382 -3.58 -10.55 -23.75
CA LYS A 382 -4.83 -11.00 -23.16
C LYS A 382 -4.90 -10.57 -21.70
N VAL A 383 -5.99 -9.94 -21.30
CA VAL A 383 -6.21 -9.50 -19.92
C VAL A 383 -7.49 -10.13 -19.39
N VAL A 384 -7.41 -10.73 -18.20
CA VAL A 384 -8.57 -11.13 -17.41
C VAL A 384 -8.74 -10.10 -16.31
N LYS A 385 -9.97 -9.66 -16.04
CA LYS A 385 -10.29 -8.75 -14.93
C LYS A 385 -11.18 -9.47 -13.93
N ALA A 386 -10.86 -9.34 -12.66
CA ALA A 386 -11.69 -9.81 -11.56
C ALA A 386 -12.21 -8.60 -10.78
N TRP A 387 -13.50 -8.62 -10.49
CA TRP A 387 -14.15 -7.77 -9.51
C TRP A 387 -14.76 -8.66 -8.45
N GLY A 388 -14.57 -8.31 -7.19
CA GLY A 388 -15.18 -8.99 -6.06
C GLY A 388 -15.93 -8.00 -5.19
N GLY A 389 -17.08 -8.41 -4.67
CA GLY A 389 -17.81 -7.67 -3.64
C GLY A 389 -18.26 -8.61 -2.53
N MET A 390 -18.01 -8.26 -1.27
CA MET A 390 -18.47 -9.03 -0.12
C MET A 390 -19.50 -8.23 0.68
N ARG A 391 -20.59 -8.89 1.10
CA ARG A 391 -21.58 -8.34 2.04
C ARG A 391 -21.58 -9.14 3.32
N GLY A 392 -21.73 -8.44 4.44
CA GLY A 392 -21.70 -9.06 5.75
C GLY A 392 -22.59 -8.35 6.77
N ASP A 393 -22.41 -8.71 8.03
CA ASP A 393 -23.09 -8.06 9.14
C ASP A 393 -22.47 -6.71 9.55
N GLY A 394 -21.23 -6.46 9.11
CA GLY A 394 -20.40 -5.32 9.47
C GLY A 394 -20.02 -5.30 10.94
N ALA A 395 -19.97 -6.47 11.60
CA ALA A 395 -19.58 -6.59 12.99
C ALA A 395 -18.06 -6.48 13.20
N SER A 396 -17.64 -6.52 14.46
CA SER A 396 -16.25 -6.37 14.91
C SER A 396 -15.25 -7.33 14.27
N TYR A 397 -15.72 -8.53 13.97
CA TYR A 397 -15.07 -9.53 13.14
C TYR A 397 -16.07 -9.80 12.03
N PRO A 398 -15.92 -9.16 10.86
CA PRO A 398 -16.99 -9.13 9.87
C PRO A 398 -17.32 -10.56 9.48
N THR A 399 -18.58 -10.94 9.65
CA THR A 399 -19.06 -12.19 9.06
C THR A 399 -19.50 -11.85 7.65
N TRP A 400 -18.71 -12.25 6.66
CA TRP A 400 -19.09 -12.11 5.27
C TRP A 400 -20.03 -13.27 4.90
N ASP A 401 -21.26 -12.93 4.54
CA ASP A 401 -22.31 -13.90 4.24
C ASP A 401 -22.52 -14.06 2.73
N GLU A 402 -22.19 -13.02 1.95
CA GLU A 402 -22.33 -13.02 0.50
C GLU A 402 -21.03 -12.57 -0.18
N LEU A 403 -20.64 -13.29 -1.23
CA LEU A 403 -19.58 -12.96 -2.17
C LEU A 403 -20.18 -12.92 -3.58
N GLU A 404 -20.03 -11.79 -4.24
CA GLU A 404 -20.20 -11.64 -5.69
C GLU A 404 -18.82 -11.57 -6.34
N LEU A 405 -18.49 -12.54 -7.19
CA LEU A 405 -17.27 -12.57 -7.98
C LEU A 405 -17.64 -12.47 -9.47
N LYS A 406 -17.11 -11.45 -10.14
CA LYS A 406 -17.29 -11.22 -11.58
C LYS A 406 -15.93 -11.29 -12.26
N VAL A 407 -15.80 -12.17 -13.24
CA VAL A 407 -14.55 -12.33 -14.01
C VAL A 407 -14.82 -12.06 -15.48
N THR A 408 -14.18 -11.02 -16.03
CA THR A 408 -14.23 -10.67 -17.45
C THR A 408 -13.07 -11.33 -18.18
N LEU A 409 -13.38 -12.17 -19.15
CA LEU A 409 -12.43 -12.85 -20.03
C LEU A 409 -11.86 -11.90 -21.10
N PRO A 410 -10.77 -12.27 -21.80
CA PRO A 410 -10.14 -11.40 -22.79
C PRO A 410 -11.02 -11.06 -24.00
N ASP A 411 -12.05 -11.87 -24.27
CA ASP A 411 -13.04 -11.64 -25.32
C ASP A 411 -14.21 -10.74 -24.86
N GLY A 412 -14.19 -10.28 -23.61
CA GLY A 412 -15.25 -9.47 -23.00
C GLY A 412 -16.38 -10.28 -22.38
N LYS A 413 -16.37 -11.61 -22.46
CA LYS A 413 -17.38 -12.46 -21.81
C LYS A 413 -17.22 -12.38 -20.29
N GLU A 414 -18.33 -12.21 -19.59
CA GLU A 414 -18.35 -12.12 -18.13
C GLU A 414 -18.84 -13.44 -17.50
N LEU A 415 -18.10 -13.93 -16.50
CA LEU A 415 -18.44 -15.04 -15.63
C LEU A 415 -18.91 -14.45 -14.30
N LYS A 416 -20.12 -14.81 -13.85
CA LYS A 416 -20.70 -14.32 -12.59
C LYS A 416 -20.85 -15.49 -11.62
N LEU A 417 -20.15 -15.42 -10.50
CA LEU A 417 -20.18 -16.40 -9.42
C LEU A 417 -20.70 -15.70 -8.18
N ASN A 418 -21.85 -16.13 -7.66
CA ASN A 418 -22.44 -15.57 -6.44
C ASN A 418 -22.60 -16.68 -5.41
N SER A 419 -22.26 -16.41 -4.15
CA SER A 419 -22.75 -17.22 -3.04
C SER A 419 -24.20 -16.82 -2.75
N ASP A 420 -25.11 -17.78 -2.78
CA ASP A 420 -26.55 -17.52 -2.60
C ASP A 420 -26.84 -17.10 -1.14
N GLY A 421 -27.39 -15.90 -0.92
CA GLY A 421 -27.65 -15.27 0.40
C GLY A 421 -28.72 -15.93 1.28
N THR A 422 -28.94 -17.23 1.10
CA THR A 422 -29.82 -18.02 1.98
C THR A 422 -29.10 -18.40 3.27
N TYR A 423 -29.83 -18.56 4.38
CA TYR A 423 -29.33 -18.95 5.73
C TYR A 423 -28.40 -20.20 5.77
N ARG A 424 -28.22 -20.92 4.65
CA ARG A 424 -27.21 -21.95 4.48
C ARG A 424 -26.12 -21.40 3.56
N ARG A 425 -24.96 -21.05 4.13
CA ARG A 425 -23.73 -20.68 3.41
C ARG A 425 -23.51 -21.64 2.24
N LYS A 426 -23.68 -21.17 1.00
CA LYS A 426 -23.38 -21.95 -0.21
C LYS A 426 -22.05 -21.50 -0.79
N THR A 427 -21.23 -22.47 -1.15
CA THR A 427 -19.98 -22.24 -1.86
C THR A 427 -20.25 -21.68 -3.26
N ILE A 428 -19.35 -20.86 -3.78
CA ILE A 428 -19.44 -20.39 -5.17
C ILE A 428 -19.24 -21.55 -6.17
N GLN A 429 -19.83 -21.43 -7.36
CA GLN A 429 -19.70 -22.43 -8.43
C GLN A 429 -18.36 -22.29 -9.13
N VAL A 430 -17.29 -22.81 -8.50
CA VAL A 430 -15.91 -22.65 -8.98
C VAL A 430 -15.72 -23.19 -10.40
N GLU A 431 -16.49 -24.19 -10.82
CA GLU A 431 -16.42 -24.80 -12.16
C GLU A 431 -16.69 -23.78 -13.28
N MET A 432 -17.36 -22.67 -12.99
CA MET A 432 -17.52 -21.58 -13.95
C MET A 432 -16.19 -20.91 -14.33
N LEU A 433 -15.14 -21.09 -13.51
CA LEU A 433 -13.80 -20.55 -13.73
C LEU A 433 -12.93 -21.41 -14.64
N SER A 434 -13.38 -22.58 -15.14
CA SER A 434 -12.56 -23.41 -16.05
C SER A 434 -11.90 -22.64 -17.21
N PRO A 435 -12.59 -21.68 -17.90
CA PRO A 435 -11.95 -20.89 -18.94
C PRO A 435 -10.78 -20.02 -18.44
N VAL A 436 -10.85 -19.57 -17.19
CA VAL A 436 -9.80 -18.78 -16.53
C VAL A 436 -8.66 -19.69 -16.08
N THR A 437 -8.99 -20.84 -15.48
CA THR A 437 -8.03 -21.87 -15.09
C THR A 437 -7.21 -22.35 -16.28
N GLU A 438 -7.83 -22.56 -17.44
CA GLU A 438 -7.11 -22.91 -18.67
C GLU A 438 -6.10 -21.82 -19.10
N LEU A 439 -6.41 -20.54 -18.90
CA LEU A 439 -5.48 -19.45 -19.19
C LEU A 439 -4.29 -19.47 -18.25
N PHE A 440 -4.52 -19.68 -16.95
CA PHE A 440 -3.46 -19.86 -15.96
C PHE A 440 -2.62 -21.11 -16.25
N GLN A 441 -3.23 -22.25 -16.59
CA GLN A 441 -2.52 -23.46 -16.95
C GLN A 441 -1.65 -23.26 -18.21
N LYS A 442 -2.15 -22.55 -19.23
CA LYS A 442 -1.34 -22.20 -20.42
C LYS A 442 -0.14 -21.33 -20.06
N GLY A 443 -0.31 -20.40 -19.11
CA GLY A 443 0.78 -19.61 -18.54
C GLY A 443 1.81 -20.49 -17.83
N ALA A 444 1.35 -21.36 -16.93
CA ALA A 444 2.16 -22.31 -16.18
C ALA A 444 2.99 -23.23 -17.10
N ASN A 445 2.34 -23.81 -18.12
CA ASN A 445 3.00 -24.67 -19.09
C ASN A 445 4.13 -23.96 -19.85
N LYS A 446 3.96 -22.65 -20.10
CA LYS A 446 4.95 -21.84 -20.80
C LYS A 446 6.10 -21.41 -19.89
N CYS A 447 5.83 -20.97 -18.67
CA CYS A 447 6.88 -20.50 -17.76
C CYS A 447 7.74 -21.65 -17.21
N MET A 448 7.16 -22.86 -17.15
CA MET A 448 7.84 -24.10 -16.75
C MET A 448 8.24 -24.98 -17.94
N GLU A 449 8.39 -24.42 -19.14
CA GLU A 449 8.82 -25.17 -20.32
C GLU A 449 10.22 -25.78 -20.08
N GLY A 450 10.31 -27.12 -20.16
CA GLY A 450 11.54 -27.87 -19.87
C GLY A 450 11.66 -28.39 -18.44
N GLU A 451 10.72 -28.06 -17.56
CA GLU A 451 10.62 -28.69 -16.23
C GLU A 451 9.96 -30.06 -16.33
N GLY A 452 10.46 -31.04 -15.56
CA GLY A 452 10.01 -32.43 -15.65
C GLY A 452 8.58 -32.67 -15.15
N ARG A 453 8.03 -31.78 -14.33
CA ARG A 453 6.66 -31.87 -13.78
C ARG A 453 6.05 -30.48 -13.63
N ILE A 454 4.98 -30.21 -14.35
CA ILE A 454 4.22 -28.96 -14.28
C ILE A 454 2.96 -29.21 -13.45
N PRO A 455 2.70 -28.44 -12.37
CA PRO A 455 1.48 -28.58 -11.59
C PRO A 455 0.23 -28.35 -12.43
N LYS A 456 -0.79 -29.18 -12.19
CA LYS A 456 -2.12 -28.99 -12.76
C LYS A 456 -2.93 -28.07 -11.86
N LEU A 457 -3.29 -26.90 -12.36
CA LEU A 457 -4.15 -25.94 -11.69
C LEU A 457 -5.61 -26.37 -11.89
N ASP A 458 -6.39 -26.36 -10.80
CA ASP A 458 -7.82 -26.63 -10.82
C ASP A 458 -8.63 -25.35 -10.57
N ASP A 459 -9.95 -25.44 -10.76
CA ASP A 459 -10.85 -24.29 -10.64
C ASP A 459 -10.94 -23.74 -9.21
N ARG A 460 -10.71 -24.61 -8.21
CA ARG A 460 -10.65 -24.22 -6.80
C ARG A 460 -9.39 -23.41 -6.52
N PHE A 461 -8.23 -23.80 -7.06
CA PHE A 461 -7.01 -23.01 -7.02
C PHE A 461 -7.21 -21.64 -7.65
N THR A 462 -7.84 -21.58 -8.83
CA THR A 462 -8.13 -20.31 -9.49
C THR A 462 -9.02 -19.43 -8.63
N ALA A 463 -10.10 -19.97 -8.06
CA ALA A 463 -10.97 -19.22 -7.15
C ALA A 463 -10.20 -18.67 -5.93
N TYR A 464 -9.42 -19.54 -5.28
CA TYR A 464 -8.56 -19.18 -4.15
C TYR A 464 -7.62 -18.02 -4.51
N TYR A 465 -6.87 -18.16 -5.61
CA TYR A 465 -5.94 -17.15 -6.07
C TYR A 465 -6.61 -15.80 -6.38
N LEU A 466 -7.80 -15.82 -7.00
CA LEU A 466 -8.57 -14.61 -7.26
C LEU A 466 -8.97 -13.90 -5.96
N LEU A 467 -9.38 -14.63 -4.92
CA LEU A 467 -9.76 -14.03 -3.63
C LEU A 467 -8.58 -13.31 -2.96
N HIS A 468 -7.40 -13.93 -2.93
CA HIS A 468 -6.21 -13.26 -2.40
C HIS A 468 -5.81 -12.03 -3.22
N ALA A 469 -5.87 -12.12 -4.55
CA ALA A 469 -5.62 -10.95 -5.41
C ALA A 469 -6.65 -9.81 -5.22
N LEU A 470 -7.83 -10.13 -4.70
CA LEU A 470 -8.88 -9.17 -4.36
C LEU A 470 -8.77 -8.70 -2.90
N ASN A 471 -7.72 -9.04 -2.15
CA ASN A 471 -7.59 -8.72 -0.72
C ASN A 471 -8.72 -9.31 0.14
N PHE A 472 -9.28 -10.44 -0.28
CA PHE A 472 -10.30 -11.21 0.45
C PHE A 472 -9.74 -12.50 1.05
N GLY A 473 -8.42 -12.54 1.26
CA GLY A 473 -7.75 -13.65 1.93
C GLY A 473 -8.26 -13.83 3.36
N GLY A 474 -8.40 -15.08 3.81
CA GLY A 474 -8.99 -15.48 5.09
C GLY A 474 -10.47 -15.91 5.02
N GLU A 475 -11.18 -15.59 3.93
CA GLU A 475 -12.60 -15.94 3.75
C GLU A 475 -12.84 -17.17 2.87
N GLU A 476 -11.78 -17.92 2.56
CA GLU A 476 -11.82 -19.03 1.61
C GLU A 476 -12.62 -20.20 2.18
N GLU A 477 -12.49 -20.50 3.48
CA GLU A 477 -13.32 -21.52 4.12
C GLU A 477 -14.81 -21.16 4.04
N THR A 478 -15.13 -19.87 4.12
CA THR A 478 -16.50 -19.35 4.05
C THR A 478 -17.11 -19.56 2.66
N PHE A 479 -16.38 -19.22 1.59
CA PHE A 479 -16.93 -19.19 0.22
C PHE A 479 -16.54 -20.37 -0.67
N LEU A 480 -15.44 -21.06 -0.36
CA LEU A 480 -14.98 -22.24 -1.08
C LEU A 480 -15.26 -23.54 -0.29
N GLY A 481 -15.63 -23.44 0.99
CA GLY A 481 -15.86 -24.57 1.89
C GLY A 481 -14.55 -25.15 2.44
N LYS A 482 -14.64 -26.01 3.46
CA LYS A 482 -13.47 -26.62 4.11
C LYS A 482 -12.61 -27.41 3.12
N ASP A 483 -11.31 -27.21 3.21
CA ASP A 483 -10.33 -27.94 2.41
C ASP A 483 -10.30 -29.43 2.78
N ASP A 484 -10.50 -30.30 1.80
CA ASP A 484 -10.00 -31.69 1.85
C ASP A 484 -8.48 -31.67 1.62
N LYS A 485 -7.74 -31.08 2.57
CA LYS A 485 -6.27 -31.12 2.75
C LYS A 485 -5.32 -30.88 1.57
N ASN A 486 -5.78 -30.62 0.36
CA ASN A 486 -4.97 -30.22 -0.77
C ASN A 486 -5.86 -29.39 -1.71
N VAL A 487 -5.54 -28.12 -1.92
CA VAL A 487 -5.84 -27.50 -3.21
C VAL A 487 -5.05 -28.33 -4.21
N SER A 488 -5.73 -29.29 -4.84
CA SER A 488 -5.09 -30.45 -5.43
C SER A 488 -4.46 -30.10 -6.76
N CYS A 489 -3.20 -29.66 -6.71
CA CYS A 489 -2.28 -29.92 -7.81
C CYS A 489 -2.15 -31.44 -7.98
N SER A 490 -3.09 -32.04 -8.70
CA SER A 490 -3.06 -33.46 -9.02
C SER A 490 -1.81 -33.72 -9.88
N GLN A 491 -0.99 -34.66 -9.42
CA GLN A 491 0.21 -35.09 -10.11
C GLN A 491 -0.21 -35.79 -11.40
N SER A 492 0.33 -35.38 -12.55
CA SER A 492 0.07 -36.08 -13.81
C SER A 492 0.77 -37.44 -13.79
N SER A 493 -0.01 -38.52 -13.64
CA SER A 493 0.43 -39.87 -14.00
C SER A 493 0.31 -40.02 -15.51
N GLU A 494 1.40 -39.91 -16.24
CA GLU A 494 1.50 -40.55 -17.55
C GLU A 494 1.59 -42.06 -17.33
N GLU A 495 0.45 -42.75 -17.37
CA GLU A 495 0.44 -44.19 -17.62
C GLU A 495 0.80 -44.40 -19.10
N GLY A 496 2.10 -44.62 -19.34
CA GLY A 496 2.57 -45.20 -20.59
C GLY A 496 2.02 -46.62 -20.70
N SER A 497 1.08 -46.83 -21.62
CA SER A 497 0.65 -48.15 -22.06
C SER A 497 1.84 -48.91 -22.65
N TYR A 498 2.39 -49.85 -21.89
CA TYR A 498 3.20 -50.93 -22.45
C TYR A 498 2.31 -52.16 -22.62
N GLU A 499 1.86 -52.36 -23.86
CA GLU A 499 1.54 -53.71 -24.36
C GLU A 499 2.83 -54.54 -24.33
N GLY A 500 2.76 -55.71 -23.71
CA GLY A 500 3.89 -56.62 -23.58
C GLY A 500 3.45 -58.01 -23.13
N SER A 501 2.83 -58.74 -24.07
CA SER A 501 2.88 -60.20 -24.27
C SER A 501 2.58 -61.14 -23.09
N GLU A 502 1.49 -61.89 -23.26
CA GLU A 502 1.24 -63.21 -22.69
C GLU A 502 2.42 -64.17 -22.96
N GLU A 503 2.83 -64.95 -21.95
CA GLU A 503 2.91 -66.43 -22.01
C GLU A 503 3.38 -67.05 -20.68
N GLU A 504 2.57 -68.02 -20.22
CA GLU A 504 2.88 -69.29 -19.54
C GLU A 504 3.30 -69.37 -18.04
N GLN A 505 2.28 -69.68 -17.24
CA GLN A 505 2.15 -70.72 -16.20
C GLN A 505 3.38 -71.50 -15.68
N SER A 506 3.52 -71.52 -14.34
CA SER A 506 3.66 -72.72 -13.49
C SER A 506 3.51 -72.26 -12.02
N GLU A 507 2.39 -72.55 -11.37
CA GLU A 507 2.20 -73.66 -10.41
C GLU A 507 3.31 -73.74 -9.33
N GLU A 508 3.05 -73.13 -8.16
CA GLU A 508 3.51 -73.68 -6.88
C GLU A 508 2.41 -73.50 -5.84
N GLU A 509 1.88 -74.64 -5.39
CA GLU A 509 0.87 -74.81 -4.36
C GLU A 509 1.39 -74.37 -2.98
N HIS A 510 0.65 -73.53 -2.27
CA HIS A 510 0.69 -73.48 -0.82
C HIS A 510 -0.57 -74.14 -0.25
N SER A 511 -0.36 -75.31 0.34
CA SER A 511 -1.28 -75.96 1.25
C SER A 511 -1.09 -75.37 2.65
N ASP A 512 -2.19 -74.97 3.28
CA ASP A 512 -2.32 -74.89 4.73
C ASP A 512 -3.83 -74.86 5.07
N GLU A 513 -4.39 -76.01 5.40
CA GLU A 513 -5.49 -76.14 6.37
C GLU A 513 -5.53 -77.59 6.91
N GLN A 514 -5.16 -77.71 8.20
CA GLN A 514 -5.36 -78.80 9.17
C GLN A 514 -4.46 -80.05 9.16
#